data_AF-A0A7C1IAL4-F1
#
_entry.id   AF-A0A7C1IAL4-F1
#
_cell.length_a   1.000
_cell.length_b   1.000
_cell.length_c   1.000
_cell.angle_alpha   90.00
_cell.angle_beta   90.00
_cell.angle_gamma   90.00
#
_symmetry.space_group_name_H-M   'P 1'
#
loop_
_entity.id
_entity.type
_entity.pdbx_description
1 polymer ?
#
loop_
_entity_poly.entity_id
_entity_poly.type
_entity_poly.pdbx_seq_one_letter_code
_entity_poly.pdbx_strand_id
1 'polypeptide(L)'
;MLRGSQPMNTPHKWFVACLILGGGLLVGLIINLPPASGQDDPPAQSTDNSHCVLCHSQPDQQITLPDGTLLDISVDPEAIAHSVHGSAGPGLGCIDCHGEDAFPHSGPPPQDQRTFTVEKMAVCENCHQRQANAQVGGVHHEALAAGNRGAATCVDCHGAHDVQPPTDPK
;
A
#
# COMPACT_ATOMS: atom_id res chain seq x y z
N MET A 1 11.22 7.03 -35.06
CA MET A 1 12.33 6.39 -35.82
C MET A 1 13.59 6.58 -34.98
N LEU A 2 14.34 5.62 -34.45
CA LEU A 2 14.44 4.18 -34.63
C LEU A 2 14.95 3.56 -33.31
N ARG A 3 14.58 2.29 -33.14
CA ARG A 3 14.95 1.33 -32.11
C ARG A 3 16.40 0.84 -32.27
N GLY A 4 17.04 0.39 -31.19
CA GLY A 4 18.25 -0.44 -31.24
C GLY A 4 18.80 -0.76 -29.84
N SER A 5 18.27 -1.76 -29.12
CA SER A 5 18.73 -3.16 -29.09
C SER A 5 20.25 -3.32 -28.97
N GLN A 6 20.73 -3.58 -27.74
CA GLN A 6 22.09 -4.05 -27.48
C GLN A 6 22.15 -5.60 -27.53
N PRO A 7 23.29 -6.17 -27.97
CA PRO A 7 23.37 -7.53 -28.48
C PRO A 7 23.52 -8.63 -27.44
N MET A 8 23.11 -9.81 -27.88
CA MET A 8 23.05 -11.09 -27.19
C MET A 8 24.45 -11.69 -27.09
N ASN A 9 24.87 -12.03 -25.87
CA ASN A 9 26.15 -12.63 -25.57
C ASN A 9 26.11 -14.14 -25.87
N THR A 10 27.00 -14.64 -26.73
CA THR A 10 27.15 -16.07 -27.03
C THR A 10 28.21 -16.70 -26.12
N PRO A 11 27.95 -17.84 -25.45
CA PRO A 11 28.99 -18.50 -24.67
C PRO A 11 29.93 -19.31 -25.58
N HIS A 12 31.22 -19.01 -25.42
CA HIS A 12 32.35 -19.72 -26.01
C HIS A 12 32.35 -21.22 -25.68
N LYS A 13 32.73 -22.00 -26.69
CA LYS A 13 32.98 -23.45 -26.65
C LYS A 13 34.27 -23.72 -25.87
N TRP A 14 34.19 -24.42 -24.75
CA TRP A 14 35.36 -24.90 -24.01
C TRP A 14 35.70 -26.32 -24.46
N PHE A 15 36.86 -26.46 -25.11
CA PHE A 15 37.54 -27.74 -25.28
C PHE A 15 38.11 -28.17 -23.92
N VAL A 16 37.68 -29.32 -23.39
CA VAL A 16 38.41 -30.03 -22.33
C VAL A 16 38.56 -31.48 -22.77
N ALA A 17 39.77 -31.82 -23.20
CA ALA A 17 40.24 -33.18 -23.38
C ALA A 17 40.97 -33.60 -22.09
N CYS A 18 40.41 -34.54 -21.34
CA CYS A 18 41.13 -35.24 -20.27
C CYS A 18 40.97 -36.75 -20.44
N LEU A 19 42.05 -37.35 -20.94
CA LEU A 19 42.35 -38.78 -20.90
C LEU A 19 42.72 -39.16 -19.45
N ILE A 20 41.88 -39.93 -18.75
CA ILE A 20 42.34 -40.73 -17.60
C ILE A 20 41.70 -42.12 -17.69
N LEU A 21 42.57 -43.11 -17.87
CA LEU A 21 42.32 -44.54 -17.78
C LEU A 21 42.20 -44.95 -16.31
N GLY A 22 41.22 -45.81 -16.01
CA GLY A 22 41.36 -46.82 -14.95
C GLY A 22 40.53 -46.62 -13.68
N GLY A 23 39.49 -47.47 -13.56
CA GLY A 23 39.22 -48.25 -12.35
C GLY A 23 38.57 -47.56 -11.16
N GLY A 24 37.30 -47.91 -10.90
CA GLY A 24 36.67 -47.69 -9.59
C GLY A 24 35.18 -47.37 -9.68
N LEU A 25 34.33 -48.39 -9.64
CA LEU A 25 32.88 -48.27 -9.53
C LEU A 25 32.51 -47.76 -8.13
N LEU A 26 32.41 -46.45 -7.98
CA LEU A 26 31.71 -45.79 -6.88
C LEU A 26 30.75 -44.78 -7.50
N VAL A 27 29.48 -45.17 -7.62
CA VAL A 27 28.38 -44.30 -8.04
C VAL A 27 28.12 -43.30 -6.90
N GLY A 28 28.90 -42.22 -6.89
CA GLY A 28 28.60 -41.04 -6.08
C GLY A 28 27.42 -40.30 -6.71
N LEU A 29 26.32 -40.19 -5.97
CA LEU A 29 25.17 -39.37 -6.34
C LEU A 29 25.60 -37.89 -6.30
N ILE A 30 26.01 -37.35 -7.45
CA ILE A 30 26.27 -35.92 -7.61
C ILE A 30 24.93 -35.21 -7.62
N ILE A 31 24.47 -34.76 -6.44
CA ILE A 31 23.38 -33.80 -6.31
C ILE A 31 23.84 -32.48 -6.92
N ASN A 32 23.41 -32.20 -8.15
CA ASN A 32 23.46 -30.87 -8.73
C ASN A 32 22.51 -29.97 -7.95
N LEU A 33 23.01 -29.27 -6.93
CA LEU A 33 22.30 -28.14 -6.34
C LEU A 33 22.35 -27.00 -7.37
N PRO A 34 21.20 -26.51 -7.87
CA PRO A 34 21.20 -25.26 -8.61
C PRO A 34 21.74 -24.14 -7.71
N PRO A 35 22.43 -23.13 -8.26
CA PRO A 35 22.80 -21.96 -7.49
C PRO A 35 21.54 -21.35 -6.87
N ALA A 36 21.62 -20.97 -5.59
CA ALA A 36 20.57 -20.21 -4.94
C ALA A 36 20.40 -18.90 -5.71
N SER A 37 19.45 -18.88 -6.64
CA SER A 37 18.89 -17.65 -7.17
C SER A 37 18.20 -16.99 -5.98
N GLY A 38 18.75 -15.87 -5.50
CA GLY A 38 17.98 -14.92 -4.73
C GLY A 38 16.74 -14.60 -5.54
N GLN A 39 15.60 -15.16 -5.13
CA GLN A 39 14.32 -14.76 -5.65
C GLN A 39 14.10 -13.40 -5.00
N ASP A 40 14.25 -12.34 -5.79
CA ASP A 40 13.59 -11.09 -5.46
C ASP A 40 12.11 -11.44 -5.38
N ASP A 41 11.61 -11.62 -4.16
CA ASP A 41 10.19 -11.85 -3.93
C ASP A 41 9.43 -10.71 -4.60
N PRO A 42 8.31 -11.00 -5.29
CA PRO A 42 7.44 -9.94 -5.79
C PRO A 42 7.10 -9.00 -4.63
N PRO A 43 6.94 -7.68 -4.89
CA PRO A 43 6.64 -6.72 -3.84
C PRO A 43 5.50 -7.26 -2.98
N ALA A 44 5.70 -7.26 -1.66
CA ALA A 44 4.73 -7.74 -0.70
C ALA A 44 3.35 -7.17 -1.06
N GLN A 45 2.34 -8.04 -1.11
CA GLN A 45 0.98 -7.64 -1.43
C GLN A 45 0.59 -6.52 -0.46
N SER A 46 0.14 -5.37 -0.98
CA SER A 46 -0.24 -4.21 -0.15
C SER A 46 -1.28 -4.58 0.91
N THR A 47 -2.01 -5.67 0.70
CA THR A 47 -3.05 -6.24 1.56
C THR A 47 -2.57 -6.80 2.91
N ASP A 48 -1.26 -6.97 3.14
CA ASP A 48 -0.75 -7.39 4.46
C ASP A 48 -0.66 -6.20 5.44
N ASN A 49 -1.65 -6.11 6.33
CA ASN A 49 -1.77 -5.06 7.33
C ASN A 49 -1.17 -5.44 8.70
N SER A 50 -0.58 -6.63 8.82
CA SER A 50 -0.17 -7.23 10.10
C SER A 50 0.78 -6.34 10.91
N HIS A 51 1.70 -5.63 10.25
CA HIS A 51 2.65 -4.75 10.91
C HIS A 51 1.98 -3.47 11.48
N CYS A 52 1.05 -2.88 10.74
CA CYS A 52 0.35 -1.66 11.15
C CYS A 52 -0.50 -1.90 12.41
N VAL A 53 -1.19 -3.04 12.45
CA VAL A 53 -2.12 -3.37 13.55
C VAL A 53 -1.41 -3.72 14.86
N LEU A 54 -0.10 -3.99 14.87
CA LEU A 54 0.66 -4.23 16.11
C LEU A 54 0.53 -3.07 17.11
N CYS A 55 0.50 -1.84 16.60
CA CYS A 55 0.36 -0.63 17.40
C CYS A 55 -1.02 0.02 17.22
N HIS A 56 -1.55 0.05 16.00
CA HIS A 56 -2.80 0.76 15.73
C HIS A 56 -4.05 -0.01 16.17
N SER A 57 -4.00 -1.31 16.49
CA SER A 57 -5.18 -2.01 17.05
C SER A 57 -5.33 -1.89 18.57
N GLN A 58 -4.37 -1.23 19.22
CA GLN A 58 -4.37 -1.10 20.68
C GLN A 58 -5.30 0.03 21.13
N PRO A 59 -6.03 -0.15 22.25
CA PRO A 59 -6.89 0.88 22.79
C PRO A 59 -6.07 2.08 23.27
N ASP A 60 -6.70 3.26 23.25
CA ASP A 60 -6.18 4.52 23.76
C ASP A 60 -4.89 5.01 23.07
N GLN A 61 -4.54 4.46 21.90
CA GLN A 61 -3.36 4.88 21.16
C GLN A 61 -3.58 6.26 20.54
N GLN A 62 -2.89 7.26 21.08
CA GLN A 62 -3.06 8.66 20.69
C GLN A 62 -1.72 9.33 20.38
N ILE A 63 -1.78 10.40 19.58
CA ILE A 63 -0.67 11.34 19.38
C ILE A 63 -1.12 12.76 19.73
N THR A 64 -0.20 13.59 20.20
CA THR A 64 -0.45 15.03 20.38
C THR A 64 -0.17 15.76 19.07
N LEU A 65 -1.17 16.47 18.56
CA LEU A 65 -1.06 17.31 17.38
C LEU A 65 -0.41 18.67 17.72
N PRO A 66 0.13 19.40 16.73
CA PRO A 66 0.73 20.72 16.93
C PRO A 66 -0.19 21.74 17.61
N ASP A 67 -1.51 21.65 17.42
CA ASP A 67 -2.50 22.49 18.10
C ASP A 67 -2.77 22.10 19.57
N GLY A 68 -2.12 21.04 20.05
CA GLY A 68 -2.23 20.51 21.42
C GLY A 68 -3.37 19.51 21.62
N THR A 69 -4.19 19.24 20.59
CA THR A 69 -5.24 18.23 20.67
C THR A 69 -4.65 16.82 20.62
N LEU A 70 -5.38 15.85 21.20
CA LEU A 70 -5.05 14.44 21.09
C LEU A 70 -5.83 13.83 19.93
N LEU A 71 -5.11 13.20 19.01
CA LEU A 71 -5.69 12.42 17.93
C LEU A 71 -5.60 10.94 18.30
N ASP A 72 -6.75 10.29 18.39
CA ASP A 72 -6.84 8.84 18.45
C ASP A 72 -6.41 8.26 17.09
N ILE A 73 -5.40 7.41 17.12
CA ILE A 73 -4.86 6.72 15.96
C ILE A 73 -5.15 5.22 16.03
N SER A 74 -5.95 4.78 17.01
CA SER A 74 -6.41 3.40 17.07
C SER A 74 -7.39 3.10 15.94
N VAL A 75 -7.35 1.86 15.47
CA VAL A 75 -8.18 1.34 14.39
C VAL A 75 -8.59 -0.09 14.71
N ASP A 76 -9.88 -0.37 14.53
CA ASP A 76 -10.38 -1.73 14.59
C ASP A 76 -10.11 -2.44 13.25
N PRO A 77 -9.24 -3.47 13.21
CA PRO A 77 -8.98 -4.21 11.98
C PRO A 77 -10.24 -4.91 11.44
N GLU A 78 -11.19 -5.26 12.30
CA GLU A 78 -12.44 -5.90 11.90
C GLU A 78 -13.38 -4.92 11.19
N ALA A 79 -13.41 -3.66 11.62
CA ALA A 79 -14.18 -2.60 10.95
C ALA A 79 -13.72 -2.40 9.49
N ILE A 80 -12.40 -2.37 9.25
CA ILE A 80 -11.86 -2.26 7.89
C ILE A 80 -12.17 -3.52 7.09
N ALA A 81 -11.94 -4.70 7.66
CA ALA A 81 -12.19 -5.97 6.99
C ALA A 81 -13.66 -6.11 6.51
N HIS A 82 -14.60 -5.54 7.26
CA HIS A 82 -16.03 -5.53 6.91
C HIS A 82 -16.47 -4.33 6.07
N SER A 83 -15.62 -3.35 5.83
CA SER A 83 -15.91 -2.24 4.92
C SER A 83 -15.92 -2.69 3.46
N VAL A 84 -16.45 -1.85 2.56
CA VAL A 84 -16.34 -2.08 1.11
C VAL A 84 -14.89 -2.12 0.62
N HIS A 85 -13.95 -1.53 1.36
CA HIS A 85 -12.52 -1.54 1.02
C HIS A 85 -11.80 -2.78 1.54
N GLY A 86 -12.27 -3.42 2.61
CA GLY A 86 -11.71 -4.70 3.10
C GLY A 86 -12.36 -5.93 2.46
N SER A 87 -13.62 -5.82 2.02
CA SER A 87 -14.39 -6.95 1.48
C SER A 87 -14.37 -7.08 -0.05
N ALA A 88 -13.91 -6.05 -0.78
CA ALA A 88 -13.84 -6.08 -2.23
C ALA A 88 -12.58 -6.82 -2.73
N GLY A 89 -12.76 -7.99 -3.32
CA GLY A 89 -11.66 -8.77 -3.90
C GLY A 89 -10.64 -9.20 -2.83
N PRO A 90 -9.33 -8.95 -3.01
CA PRO A 90 -8.33 -9.24 -1.98
C PRO A 90 -8.33 -8.23 -0.81
N GLY A 91 -9.16 -7.18 -0.87
CA GLY A 91 -9.15 -6.06 0.06
C GLY A 91 -8.04 -5.06 -0.24
N LEU A 92 -8.16 -3.85 0.29
CA LEU A 92 -7.12 -2.83 0.28
C LEU A 92 -6.25 -2.93 1.53
N GLY A 93 -4.96 -2.68 1.33
CA GLY A 93 -3.98 -2.47 2.38
C GLY A 93 -4.08 -1.12 3.06
N CYS A 94 -3.49 -1.00 4.26
CA CYS A 94 -3.36 0.28 4.96
C CYS A 94 -2.64 1.32 4.09
N ILE A 95 -1.56 0.90 3.41
CA ILE A 95 -0.73 1.81 2.59
C ILE A 95 -1.40 2.19 1.26
N ASP A 96 -2.41 1.45 0.80
CA ASP A 96 -3.18 1.80 -0.41
C ASP A 96 -3.96 3.12 -0.20
N CYS A 97 -4.29 3.46 1.06
CA CYS A 97 -4.89 4.73 1.44
C CYS A 97 -3.91 5.68 2.13
N HIS A 98 -3.05 5.17 3.03
CA HIS A 98 -2.17 6.03 3.82
C HIS A 98 -0.92 6.50 3.07
N GLY A 99 -0.45 5.74 2.09
CA GLY A 99 0.81 5.95 1.38
C GLY A 99 1.97 5.12 1.95
N GLU A 100 2.99 4.87 1.11
CA GLU A 100 4.20 4.12 1.51
C GLU A 100 5.06 4.88 2.54
N ASP A 101 4.93 6.21 2.59
CA ASP A 101 5.65 7.10 3.50
C ASP A 101 5.03 7.16 4.91
N ALA A 102 3.89 6.49 5.13
CA ALA A 102 3.25 6.41 6.43
C ALA A 102 4.17 5.76 7.48
N PHE A 103 5.00 4.79 7.09
CA PHE A 103 6.01 4.18 7.94
C PHE A 103 7.41 4.55 7.41
N PRO A 104 8.37 4.98 8.26
CA PRO A 104 8.47 4.82 9.71
C PRO A 104 7.86 5.95 10.56
N HIS A 105 6.80 6.63 10.11
CA HIS A 105 6.23 7.81 10.78
C HIS A 105 7.23 8.98 10.92
N SER A 106 8.03 9.21 9.87
CA SER A 106 9.06 10.26 9.85
C SER A 106 8.54 11.63 9.40
N GLY A 107 7.33 11.69 8.84
CA GLY A 107 6.69 12.94 8.44
C GLY A 107 6.20 13.76 9.63
N PRO A 108 6.05 15.10 9.48
CA PRO A 108 5.41 15.90 10.51
C PRO A 108 3.95 15.47 10.68
N PRO A 109 3.41 15.46 11.91
CA PRO A 109 1.98 15.26 12.10
C PRO A 109 1.19 16.41 11.43
N PRO A 110 -0.07 16.16 11.02
CA PRO A 110 -0.95 17.22 10.55
C PRO A 110 -1.12 18.28 11.65
N GLN A 111 -1.38 19.53 11.27
CA GLN A 111 -1.53 20.63 12.24
C GLN A 111 -2.65 20.40 13.25
N ASP A 112 -3.75 19.85 12.76
CA ASP A 112 -4.97 19.55 13.50
C ASP A 112 -5.73 18.41 12.78
N GLN A 113 -6.70 17.79 13.46
CA GLN A 113 -7.47 16.67 12.89
C GLN A 113 -8.20 17.06 11.61
N ARG A 114 -8.72 18.29 11.52
CA ARG A 114 -9.46 18.73 10.35
C ARG A 114 -8.56 18.91 9.14
N THR A 115 -7.33 19.39 9.34
CA THR A 115 -6.31 19.48 8.29
C THR A 115 -6.09 18.10 7.68
N PHE A 116 -5.87 17.09 8.54
CA PHE A 116 -5.71 15.70 8.10
C PHE A 116 -6.88 15.20 7.26
N THR A 117 -8.12 15.40 7.73
CA THR A 117 -9.33 14.99 7.00
C THR A 117 -9.46 15.65 5.63
N VAL A 118 -9.21 16.96 5.54
CA VAL A 118 -9.31 17.70 4.27
C VAL A 118 -8.21 17.27 3.30
N GLU A 119 -6.97 17.12 3.76
CA GLU A 119 -5.84 16.68 2.93
C GLU A 119 -6.01 15.25 2.41
N LYS A 120 -6.51 14.34 3.25
CA LYS A 120 -6.71 12.93 2.88
C LYS A 120 -7.88 12.71 1.91
N MET A 121 -8.64 13.73 1.56
CA MET A 121 -9.64 13.65 0.49
C MET A 121 -9.06 13.15 -0.83
N ALA A 122 -7.85 13.60 -1.18
CA ALA A 122 -7.19 13.22 -2.43
C ALA A 122 -7.00 11.69 -2.56
N VAL A 123 -6.90 10.97 -1.44
CA VAL A 123 -6.81 9.49 -1.43
C VAL A 123 -8.08 8.88 -2.04
N CYS A 124 -9.25 9.40 -1.68
CA CYS A 124 -10.52 8.94 -2.23
C CYS A 124 -10.58 9.24 -3.74
N GLU A 125 -10.14 10.42 -4.14
CA GLU A 125 -10.19 10.90 -5.52
C GLU A 125 -9.31 10.08 -6.47
N ASN A 126 -8.18 9.53 -5.98
CA ASN A 126 -7.28 8.70 -6.78
C ASN A 126 -8.00 7.50 -7.42
N CYS A 127 -8.95 6.89 -6.70
CA CYS A 127 -9.73 5.75 -7.17
C CYS A 127 -11.18 6.12 -7.56
N HIS A 128 -11.81 7.07 -6.85
CA HIS A 128 -13.20 7.50 -7.05
C HIS A 128 -13.32 8.76 -7.92
N GLN A 129 -12.54 8.81 -8.99
CA GLN A 129 -12.45 9.98 -9.88
C GLN A 129 -13.81 10.38 -10.47
N ARG A 130 -14.66 9.40 -10.83
CA ARG A 130 -16.00 9.69 -11.38
C ARG A 130 -16.89 10.39 -10.36
N GLN A 131 -16.86 9.94 -9.11
CA GLN A 131 -17.63 10.52 -8.01
C GLN A 131 -17.10 11.90 -7.65
N ALA A 132 -15.77 12.05 -7.55
CA ALA A 132 -15.13 13.34 -7.30
C ALA A 132 -15.49 14.36 -8.39
N ASN A 133 -15.39 13.99 -9.66
CA ASN A 133 -15.76 14.85 -10.79
C ASN A 133 -17.26 15.22 -10.79
N ALA A 134 -18.13 14.32 -10.33
CA ALA A 134 -19.56 14.61 -10.21
C ALA A 134 -19.88 15.63 -9.10
N GLN A 135 -18.97 15.82 -8.14
CA GLN A 135 -19.12 16.81 -7.07
C GLN A 135 -18.51 18.18 -7.43
N VAL A 136 -17.82 18.29 -8.56
CA VAL A 136 -17.29 19.58 -9.04
C VAL A 136 -18.46 20.54 -9.29
N GLY A 137 -18.40 21.73 -8.67
CA GLY A 137 -19.49 22.71 -8.66
C GLY A 137 -20.56 22.46 -7.59
N GLY A 138 -20.40 21.41 -6.76
CA GLY A 138 -21.21 21.19 -5.57
C GLY A 138 -20.79 22.09 -4.42
N VAL A 139 -21.74 22.43 -3.54
CA VAL A 139 -21.54 23.40 -2.44
C VAL A 139 -20.37 23.03 -1.51
N HIS A 140 -20.15 21.73 -1.25
CA HIS A 140 -19.04 21.28 -0.43
C HIS A 140 -17.70 21.46 -1.14
N HIS A 141 -17.60 21.02 -2.39
CA HIS A 141 -16.37 21.13 -3.18
C HIS A 141 -16.00 22.59 -3.44
N GLU A 142 -16.96 23.44 -3.80
CA GLU A 142 -16.72 24.87 -4.00
C GLU A 142 -16.28 25.56 -2.71
N ALA A 143 -16.90 25.24 -1.57
CA ALA A 143 -16.52 25.81 -0.29
C ALA A 143 -15.10 25.38 0.13
N LEU A 144 -14.74 24.10 -0.06
CA LEU A 144 -13.39 23.60 0.18
C LEU A 144 -12.36 24.28 -0.74
N ALA A 145 -12.66 24.41 -2.02
CA ALA A 145 -11.83 25.12 -2.99
C ALA A 145 -11.65 26.61 -2.64
N ALA A 146 -12.66 27.22 -2.01
CA ALA A 146 -12.59 28.59 -1.47
C ALA A 146 -11.85 28.68 -0.12
N GLY A 147 -11.30 27.58 0.39
CA GLY A 147 -10.54 27.52 1.65
C GLY A 147 -11.40 27.36 2.91
N ASN A 148 -12.71 27.11 2.78
CA ASN A 148 -13.55 26.81 3.92
C ASN A 148 -13.30 25.38 4.41
N ARG A 149 -12.38 25.24 5.37
CA ARG A 149 -12.04 23.97 6.01
C ARG A 149 -13.20 23.33 6.77
N GLY A 150 -14.30 24.05 7.03
CA GLY A 150 -15.50 23.51 7.69
C GLY A 150 -16.50 22.83 6.73
N ALA A 151 -16.29 22.93 5.41
CA ALA A 151 -17.15 22.27 4.44
C ALA A 151 -16.89 20.76 4.38
N ALA A 152 -17.95 19.96 4.19
CA ALA A 152 -17.87 18.50 4.28
C ALA A 152 -16.98 17.87 3.20
N THR A 153 -16.31 16.79 3.59
CA THR A 153 -15.47 15.90 2.77
C THR A 153 -16.17 14.57 2.58
N CYS A 154 -15.57 13.66 1.80
CA CYS A 154 -16.11 12.31 1.59
C CYS A 154 -16.32 11.56 2.91
N VAL A 155 -15.34 11.62 3.82
CA VAL A 155 -15.34 10.84 5.05
C VAL A 155 -16.25 11.40 6.13
N ASP A 156 -16.66 12.68 6.02
CA ASP A 156 -17.59 13.30 6.97
C ASP A 156 -18.99 12.64 6.92
N CYS A 157 -19.34 11.99 5.81
CA CYS A 157 -20.59 11.23 5.67
C CYS A 157 -20.34 9.73 5.47
N HIS A 158 -19.30 9.34 4.74
CA HIS A 158 -19.07 7.92 4.41
C HIS A 158 -18.23 7.16 5.44
N GLY A 159 -17.56 7.86 6.37
CA GLY A 159 -16.52 7.28 7.20
C GLY A 159 -15.22 7.06 6.43
N ALA A 160 -14.19 6.54 7.11
CA ALA A 160 -12.87 6.28 6.54
C ALA A 160 -12.49 4.80 6.59
N HIS A 161 -12.57 4.20 7.79
CA HIS A 161 -12.20 2.80 8.03
C HIS A 161 -13.39 1.83 8.06
N ASP A 162 -14.61 2.34 7.94
CA ASP A 162 -15.85 1.58 8.08
C ASP A 162 -16.86 1.93 6.98
N VAL A 163 -16.35 2.26 5.79
CA VAL A 163 -17.15 2.69 4.64
C VAL A 163 -18.11 1.58 4.22
N GLN A 164 -19.39 1.90 4.16
CA GLN A 164 -20.48 0.99 3.81
C GLN A 164 -20.87 1.08 2.33
N PRO A 165 -21.56 0.06 1.78
CA PRO A 165 -22.11 0.13 0.43
C PRO A 165 -23.04 1.33 0.26
N PRO A 166 -23.12 1.94 -0.94
CA PRO A 166 -24.04 3.05 -1.20
C PRO A 166 -25.53 2.73 -0.96
N THR A 167 -25.88 1.44 -0.95
CA THR A 167 -27.23 0.95 -0.65
C THR A 167 -27.54 0.87 0.84
N ASP A 168 -26.55 1.09 1.70
CA ASP A 168 -26.65 1.08 3.17
C ASP A 168 -26.05 2.37 3.75
N PRO A 169 -26.74 3.52 3.60
CA PRO A 169 -26.26 4.80 4.09
C PRO A 169 -26.33 4.88 5.62
N LYS A 170 -25.35 5.56 6.22
CA LYS A 170 -25.29 5.88 7.66
C LYS A 170 -26.30 6.95 8.07
#